data_AF-A0A9K3DIN1-F1
#
_entry.id   AF-A0A9K3DIN1-F1
#
_cell.length_a   1.000
_cell.length_b   1.000
_cell.length_c   1.000
_cell.angle_alpha   90.00
_cell.angle_beta   90.00
_cell.angle_gamma   90.00
#
_symmetry.space_group_name_H-M   'P 1'
#
loop_
_entity.id
_entity.type
_entity.pdbx_description
1 polymer ?
#
loop_
_entity_poly.entity_id
_entity_poly.type
_entity_poly.pdbx_seq_one_letter_code
_entity_poly.pdbx_strand_id
1 'polypeptide(L)'
;MSSSSSSVLRSKETMAKTQPSDIFCPCGGKIVYKQSETKANPGRWYLRCVGGCGFLRWVDVGEEPGCPICREVMPALIQRIKDKDELAKCKDQLARYKNGDVFKLKMYLGITWVLIVLFYLLK
;
A
#
# COMPACT_ATOMS: atom_id res chain seq x y z
N MET A 1 -22.56 -29.08 -30.03
CA MET A 1 -21.54 -29.19 -28.97
C MET A 1 -20.20 -29.37 -29.65
N SER A 2 -19.43 -28.30 -29.77
CA SER A 2 -18.03 -28.34 -30.21
C SER A 2 -17.41 -26.99 -29.87
N SER A 3 -16.83 -26.95 -28.67
CA SER A 3 -16.03 -25.86 -28.15
C SER A 3 -14.74 -25.75 -28.96
N SER A 4 -14.32 -24.55 -29.32
CA SER A 4 -12.94 -24.30 -29.75
C SER A 4 -12.53 -22.92 -29.25
N SER A 5 -11.73 -22.99 -28.18
CA SER A 5 -11.06 -21.89 -27.51
C SER A 5 -10.06 -21.23 -28.45
N SER A 6 -10.24 -19.95 -28.70
CA SER A 6 -9.26 -19.13 -29.41
C SER A 6 -8.59 -18.19 -28.41
N SER A 7 -7.31 -18.47 -28.20
CA SER A 7 -6.39 -17.82 -27.29
C SER A 7 -6.32 -16.31 -27.53
N VAL A 8 -6.65 -15.55 -26.48
CA VAL A 8 -6.41 -14.11 -26.37
C VAL A 8 -4.90 -13.89 -26.39
N LEU A 9 -4.35 -13.56 -27.57
CA LEU A 9 -3.02 -12.99 -27.69
C LEU A 9 -3.06 -11.60 -27.06
N ARG A 10 -2.75 -11.58 -25.76
CA ARG A 10 -2.54 -10.39 -24.95
C ARG A 10 -1.26 -9.72 -25.45
N SER A 11 -1.41 -8.85 -26.45
CA SER A 11 -0.37 -7.93 -26.89
C SER A 11 0.22 -7.25 -25.66
N LYS A 12 1.46 -7.59 -25.33
CA LYS A 12 2.28 -6.79 -24.44
C LYS A 12 2.65 -5.53 -25.21
N GLU A 13 1.79 -4.52 -25.13
CA GLU A 13 2.17 -3.15 -25.44
C GLU A 13 3.27 -2.76 -24.43
N THR A 14 4.52 -2.94 -24.86
CA THR A 14 5.68 -2.32 -24.24
C THR A 14 5.46 -0.82 -24.31
N MET A 15 4.96 -0.23 -23.23
CA MET A 15 4.89 1.22 -23.08
C MET A 15 6.31 1.76 -23.20
N ALA A 16 6.58 2.41 -24.34
CA ALA A 16 7.82 3.13 -24.57
C ALA A 16 7.92 4.20 -23.48
N LYS A 17 8.86 3.98 -22.56
CA LYS A 17 9.17 4.90 -21.47
C LYS A 17 9.91 6.08 -22.08
N THR A 18 9.20 7.12 -22.50
CA THR A 18 9.81 8.38 -22.94
C THR A 18 10.59 8.94 -21.75
N GLN A 19 11.91 8.93 -21.87
CA GLN A 19 12.78 9.51 -20.84
C GLN A 19 12.62 11.04 -20.86
N PRO A 20 12.65 11.71 -19.70
CA PRO A 20 12.57 13.17 -19.56
C PRO A 20 13.52 13.99 -20.44
N SER A 21 14.62 13.39 -20.89
CA SER A 21 15.68 14.04 -21.68
C SER A 21 15.25 14.47 -23.08
N ASP A 22 14.12 13.96 -23.58
CA ASP A 22 13.76 14.09 -24.99
C ASP A 22 12.71 15.17 -25.26
N ILE A 23 12.25 15.87 -24.22
CA ILE A 23 11.22 16.91 -24.33
C ILE A 23 11.90 18.27 -24.47
N PHE A 24 11.82 18.85 -25.67
CA PHE A 24 12.34 20.18 -25.98
C PHE A 24 11.22 21.20 -26.17
N CYS A 25 11.51 22.47 -25.85
CA CYS A 25 10.59 23.54 -26.22
C CYS A 25 10.62 23.68 -27.75
N PRO A 26 9.47 23.85 -28.43
CA PRO A 26 9.44 24.19 -29.86
C PRO A 26 10.25 25.46 -30.19
N CYS A 27 10.41 26.33 -29.19
CA CYS A 27 11.18 27.56 -29.24
C CYS A 27 12.71 27.39 -29.04
N GLY A 28 13.19 26.17 -28.80
CA GLY A 28 14.59 25.89 -28.43
C GLY A 28 14.98 26.28 -27.00
N GLY A 29 14.07 26.89 -26.24
CA GLY A 29 14.29 27.29 -24.85
C GLY A 29 14.35 26.10 -23.88
N LYS A 30 15.04 26.31 -22.75
CA LYS A 30 15.11 25.31 -21.67
C LYS A 30 13.74 25.10 -21.04
N ILE A 31 13.46 23.85 -20.68
CA ILE A 31 12.25 23.46 -19.97
C ILE A 31 12.59 23.14 -18.51
N VAL A 32 11.67 23.46 -17.61
CA VAL A 32 11.75 23.11 -16.18
C VAL A 32 10.48 22.39 -15.73
N TYR A 33 10.64 21.50 -14.75
CA TYR A 33 9.54 20.90 -14.01
C TYR A 33 9.03 21.86 -12.94
N LYS A 34 7.72 21.99 -12.83
CA LYS A 34 7.04 22.70 -11.75
C LYS A 34 5.83 21.91 -11.27
N GLN A 35 5.47 22.13 -10.02
CA GLN A 35 4.26 21.58 -9.44
C GLN A 35 3.16 22.64 -9.48
N SER A 36 1.93 22.22 -9.81
CA SER A 36 0.77 23.11 -9.83
C SER A 36 0.25 23.34 -8.42
N GLU A 37 0.08 24.62 -8.08
CA GLU A 37 -0.52 25.08 -6.81
C GLU A 37 -1.99 25.48 -6.99
N THR A 38 -2.56 25.22 -8.17
CA THR A 38 -3.96 25.56 -8.45
C THR A 38 -4.90 24.64 -7.68
N LYS A 39 -6.05 25.17 -7.23
CA LYS A 39 -7.10 24.36 -6.58
C LYS A 39 -7.65 23.26 -7.49
N ALA A 40 -7.61 23.46 -8.81
CA ALA A 40 -8.12 22.50 -9.79
C ALA A 40 -7.18 21.30 -9.99
N ASN A 41 -5.86 21.52 -9.97
CA ASN A 41 -4.84 20.47 -10.10
C ASN A 41 -3.74 20.66 -9.04
N PRO A 42 -4.03 20.45 -7.75
CA PRO A 42 -3.03 20.60 -6.70
C PRO A 42 -1.99 19.47 -6.81
N GLY A 43 -0.71 19.82 -6.69
CA GLY A 43 0.37 18.83 -6.62
C GLY A 43 0.74 18.17 -7.95
N ARG A 44 0.05 18.47 -9.05
CA ARG A 44 0.34 17.86 -10.37
C ARG A 44 1.56 18.51 -11.02
N TRP A 45 2.46 17.68 -11.56
CA TRP A 45 3.66 18.15 -12.26
C TRP A 45 3.35 18.62 -13.70
N TYR A 46 3.98 19.73 -14.10
CA TYR A 46 3.96 20.24 -15.47
C TYR A 46 5.34 20.75 -15.88
N LEU A 47 5.58 20.71 -17.18
CA LEU A 47 6.74 21.27 -17.86
C LEU A 47 6.38 22.66 -18.38
N ARG A 48 7.30 23.62 -18.19
CA ARG A 48 7.16 24.96 -18.74
C ARG A 48 8.48 25.44 -19.34
N CYS A 49 8.39 26.18 -20.44
CA CYS A 49 9.55 26.86 -21.00
C CYS A 49 9.97 28.08 -20.15
N VAL A 50 11.27 28.20 -19.88
CA VAL A 50 11.86 29.35 -19.19
C VAL A 50 11.89 30.60 -20.07
N GLY A 51 12.04 30.42 -21.39
CA GLY A 51 12.12 31.50 -22.38
C GLY A 51 10.79 32.23 -22.65
N GLY A 52 9.72 31.94 -21.91
CA GLY A 52 8.48 32.75 -21.96
C GLY A 52 7.59 32.56 -23.18
N CYS A 53 7.86 31.58 -24.06
CA CYS A 53 7.07 31.33 -25.27
C CYS A 53 5.66 30.74 -25.01
N GLY A 54 5.25 30.57 -23.77
CA GLY A 54 3.95 29.99 -23.40
C GLY A 54 3.87 28.46 -23.45
N PHE A 55 4.95 27.76 -23.81
CA PHE A 55 4.95 26.29 -23.79
C PHE A 55 4.67 25.74 -22.39
N LEU A 56 3.62 24.92 -22.30
CA LEU A 56 3.19 24.21 -21.10
C LEU A 56 2.70 22.81 -21.49
N ARG A 57 3.22 21.79 -20.81
CA ARG A 57 2.79 20.39 -20.97
C ARG A 57 2.63 19.75 -19.60
N TRP A 58 1.51 19.08 -19.35
CA TRP A 58 1.34 18.30 -18.13
C TRP A 58 2.21 17.03 -18.17
N VAL A 59 2.75 16.64 -17.03
CA VAL A 59 3.52 15.40 -16.88
C VAL A 59 2.56 14.26 -16.58
N ASP A 60 2.73 13.14 -17.30
CA ASP A 60 1.91 11.95 -17.10
C ASP A 60 2.45 11.08 -15.95
N VAL A 61 1.57 10.27 -15.37
CA VAL A 61 1.89 9.41 -14.22
C VAL A 61 3.00 8.44 -14.64
N GLY A 62 4.19 8.59 -14.06
CA GLY A 62 5.36 7.78 -14.41
C GLY A 62 6.55 8.59 -14.94
N GLU A 63 6.29 9.73 -15.57
CA GLU A 63 7.29 10.68 -16.12
C GLU A 63 7.69 11.78 -15.12
N GLU A 64 7.09 11.75 -13.92
CA GLU A 64 7.36 12.68 -12.84
C GLU A 64 8.82 12.60 -12.39
N PRO A 65 9.45 13.74 -12.03
CA PRO A 65 10.78 13.77 -11.45
C PRO A 65 10.70 13.26 -10.00
N GLY A 66 10.56 11.94 -9.86
CA GLY A 66 10.64 11.24 -8.58
C GLY A 66 12.09 10.93 -8.24
N CYS A 67 12.40 10.90 -6.94
CA CYS A 67 13.65 10.30 -6.49
C CYS A 67 13.62 8.79 -6.82
N PRO A 68 14.60 8.25 -7.58
CA PRO A 68 14.61 6.85 -7.97
C PRO A 68 14.62 5.91 -6.76
N ILE A 69 15.33 6.30 -5.70
CA ILE A 69 15.37 5.59 -4.42
C ILE A 69 13.97 5.53 -3.79
N CYS A 70 13.26 6.65 -3.74
CA CYS A 70 11.92 6.69 -3.16
C CYS A 70 10.93 5.81 -3.94
N ARG A 71 11.03 5.79 -5.28
CA ARG A 71 10.16 4.94 -6.12
C ARG A 71 10.37 3.45 -5.86
N GLU A 72 11.60 3.04 -5.53
CA GLU A 72 11.93 1.64 -5.22
C GLU A 72 11.64 1.27 -3.75
N VAL A 73 11.90 2.18 -2.82
CA VAL A 73 11.82 1.91 -1.37
C VAL A 73 10.40 2.04 -0.82
N MET A 74 9.58 2.94 -1.36
CA MET A 74 8.23 3.21 -0.85
C MET A 74 7.27 1.99 -0.91
N PRO A 75 7.22 1.20 -1.99
CA PRO A 75 6.39 -0.01 -2.02
C PRO A 75 6.78 -1.03 -0.94
N ALA A 76 8.09 -1.23 -0.74
CA ALA A 76 8.61 -2.15 0.26
C ALA A 76 8.29 -1.69 1.69
N LEU A 77 8.35 -0.39 1.96
CA LEU A 77 7.95 0.19 3.26
C LEU A 77 6.47 -0.06 3.55
N ILE A 78 5.59 0.20 2.58
CA ILE A 78 4.14 0.00 2.72
C ILE A 78 3.84 -1.47 3.03
N GLN A 79 4.52 -2.40 2.35
CA GLN A 79 4.34 -3.82 2.58
C GLN A 79 4.78 -4.24 3.99
N ARG A 80 5.94 -3.76 4.46
CA ARG A 80 6.41 -4.03 5.83
C ARG A 80 5.46 -3.50 6.92
N ILE A 81 4.78 -2.38 6.68
CA ILE A 81 3.77 -1.86 7.60
C ILE A 81 2.57 -2.81 7.66
N LYS A 82 2.05 -3.22 6.51
CA LYS A 82 0.94 -4.19 6.44
C LYS A 82 1.29 -5.50 7.14
N ASP A 83 2.49 -6.05 6.89
CA ASP A 83 2.92 -7.30 7.52
C ASP A 83 2.99 -7.19 9.05
N LYS A 84 3.43 -6.03 9.57
CA LYS A 84 3.44 -5.76 11.01
C LYS A 84 2.03 -5.67 11.61
N ASP A 85 1.11 -5.04 10.90
CA ASP A 85 -0.29 -4.91 11.34
C ASP A 85 -0.98 -6.28 11.38
N GLU A 86 -0.75 -7.12 10.37
CA GLU A 86 -1.29 -8.49 10.35
C GLU A 86 -0.67 -9.37 11.45
N LEU A 87 0.65 -9.24 11.70
CA LEU A 87 1.30 -9.93 12.80
C LEU A 87 0.74 -9.50 14.17
N ALA A 88 0.44 -8.21 14.35
CA ALA A 88 -0.17 -7.70 15.58
C ALA A 88 -1.57 -8.28 15.80
N LYS A 89 -2.41 -8.34 14.75
CA LYS A 89 -3.73 -8.98 14.81
C LYS A 89 -3.64 -10.46 15.17
N CYS A 90 -2.71 -11.19 14.55
CA CYS A 90 -2.48 -12.60 14.84
C CYS A 90 -2.08 -12.82 16.31
N LYS A 91 -1.18 -11.99 16.84
CA LYS A 91 -0.79 -12.04 18.26
C LYS A 91 -1.95 -11.75 19.21
N ASP A 92 -2.80 -10.78 18.90
CA ASP A 92 -4.00 -10.48 19.72
C ASP A 92 -4.96 -11.69 19.76
N GLN A 93 -5.19 -12.33 18.61
CA GLN A 93 -6.02 -13.54 18.56
C GLN A 93 -5.45 -14.69 19.39
N LEU A 94 -4.13 -14.91 19.32
CA LEU A 94 -3.46 -15.95 20.11
C LEU A 94 -3.55 -15.66 21.61
N ALA A 95 -3.40 -14.39 22.00
CA ALA A 95 -3.54 -13.96 23.39
C ALA A 95 -4.96 -14.19 23.92
N ARG A 96 -6.00 -13.87 23.13
CA ARG A 96 -7.40 -14.15 23.48
C ARG A 96 -7.67 -15.64 23.66
N TYR A 97 -7.17 -16.47 22.73
CA TYR A 97 -7.28 -17.93 22.81
C TYR A 97 -6.66 -18.46 24.10
N LYS A 98 -5.40 -18.10 24.37
CA LYS A 98 -4.67 -18.52 25.58
C LYS A 98 -5.35 -18.05 26.87
N ASN A 99 -5.85 -16.80 26.89
CA ASN A 99 -6.55 -16.27 28.06
C ASN A 99 -7.87 -16.99 28.32
N GLY A 100 -8.59 -17.42 27.27
CA GLY A 100 -9.81 -18.21 27.39
C GLY A 100 -9.56 -19.56 28.08
N ASP A 101 -8.51 -20.28 27.69
CA ASP A 101 -8.16 -21.57 28.30
C ASP A 101 -7.71 -21.42 29.75
N VAL A 102 -6.90 -20.40 30.05
CA VAL A 102 -6.48 -20.09 31.42
C VAL A 102 -7.67 -19.72 32.30
N PHE A 103 -8.65 -18.97 31.76
CA PHE A 103 -9.86 -18.62 32.50
C PHE A 103 -10.71 -19.85 32.83
N LYS A 104 -10.92 -20.75 31.87
CA LYS A 104 -11.63 -22.02 32.09
C LYS A 104 -10.94 -22.87 33.15
N LEU A 105 -9.61 -23.01 33.08
CA LEU A 105 -8.85 -23.80 34.03
C LEU A 105 -8.98 -23.24 35.47
N LYS A 106 -8.86 -21.92 35.62
CA LYS A 106 -9.07 -21.25 36.92
C LYS A 106 -10.49 -21.44 37.45
N MET A 107 -11.49 -21.39 36.56
CA MET A 107 -12.89 -21.62 36.91
C MET A 107 -13.11 -23.05 37.43
N TYR A 108 -12.60 -24.07 36.72
CA TYR A 108 -12.70 -25.46 37.17
C TYR A 108 -12.01 -25.68 38.51
N LEU A 109 -10.81 -25.10 38.70
CA LEU A 109 -10.10 -25.16 39.97
C LEU A 109 -10.96 -24.60 41.11
N GLY A 110 -11.57 -23.42 40.91
CA GLY A 110 -12.47 -22.81 41.90
C GLY A 110 -13.69 -23.68 42.23
N ILE A 111 -14.35 -24.23 41.21
CA ILE A 111 -15.51 -25.11 41.38
C ILE A 111 -15.14 -26.36 42.19
N THR A 112 -14.00 -26.99 41.89
CA THR A 112 -13.56 -28.17 42.63
C THR A 112 -13.35 -27.89 44.12
N TRP A 113 -12.78 -26.74 44.48
CA TRP A 113 -12.60 -26.35 45.89
C TRP A 113 -13.93 -26.13 46.60
N VAL A 114 -14.88 -25.47 45.93
CA VAL A 114 -16.24 -25.23 46.48
C VAL A 114 -16.97 -26.56 46.72
N LEU A 115 -16.90 -27.50 45.78
CA LEU A 115 -17.51 -28.82 45.92
C LEU A 115 -16.90 -29.62 47.07
N ILE A 116 -15.58 -29.56 47.25
CA ILE A 116 -14.88 -30.21 48.37
C ILE A 116 -15.39 -29.65 49.70
N VAL A 117 -15.43 -28.33 49.86
CA VAL A 117 -15.92 -27.69 51.10
C VAL A 117 -17.37 -28.06 51.37
N LEU A 118 -18.24 -28.00 50.36
CA LEU A 118 -19.65 -28.43 50.47
C LEU A 118 -19.77 -29.89 50.92
N PHE A 119 -18.96 -30.79 50.38
CA PHE A 119 -18.95 -32.20 50.78
C PHE A 119 -18.57 -32.39 52.25
N TYR A 120 -17.61 -31.62 52.76
CA TYR A 120 -17.24 -31.66 54.17
C TYR A 120 -18.27 -31.00 55.10
N LEU A 121 -19.05 -30.04 54.62
CA LEU A 121 -20.11 -29.38 55.41
C LEU A 121 -21.43 -30.17 55.44
N LEU A 122 -21.72 -30.96 54.40
CA LEU A 122 -22.92 -31.79 54.29
C LEU A 122 -22.75 -33.20 54.86
N LYS A 123 -21.57 -33.54 55.37
CA LYS A 123 -21.23 -34.82 55.97
C LYS A 123 -21.08 -34.69 57.48
#